data_AF-A0A0D9A802-F1
#
_entry.id   AF-A0A0D9A802-F1
#
_cell.length_a   1.000
_cell.length_b   1.000
_cell.length_c   1.000
_cell.angle_alpha   90.00
_cell.angle_beta   90.00
_cell.angle_gamma   90.00
#
_symmetry.space_group_name_H-M   'P 1'
#
loop_
_entity.id
_entity.type
_entity.pdbx_description
1 polymer ?
#
loop_
_entity_poly.entity_id
_entity_poly.type
_entity_poly.pdbx_seq_one_letter_code
_entity_poly.pdbx_strand_id
1 'polypeptide(L)' 'MSEVWPSYVCSYREENLLISFSVRGNYQRIFVSPDQQPDRPTDSQLVVYDVIFGSWPTYEEALHSGIKAAEKFVDDHWAT' A
#
# COMPACT_ATOMS: atom_id res chain seq x y z
N MET A 1 -4.56 1.47 22.19
CA MET A 1 -5.31 0.71 21.17
C MET A 1 -4.63 1.01 19.84
N SER A 2 -4.23 0.00 19.07
CA SER A 2 -3.68 0.25 17.73
C SER A 2 -4.85 0.66 16.83
N GLU A 3 -4.79 1.87 16.30
CA GLU A 3 -5.73 2.32 15.28
C GLU A 3 -5.53 1.44 14.04
N VAL A 4 -6.62 0.82 13.57
CA VAL A 4 -6.60 -0.02 12.38
C VAL A 4 -7.12 0.83 11.24
N TRP A 5 -6.22 1.28 10.38
CA TRP A 5 -6.59 1.97 9.14
C TRP A 5 -7.01 0.94 8.09
N PRO A 6 -8.14 1.17 7.39
CA PRO A 6 -8.62 0.25 6.38
C PRO A 6 -7.69 0.23 5.16
N SER A 7 -7.55 -0.93 4.52
CA SER A 7 -6.86 -1.01 3.23
C SER A 7 -7.68 -0.37 2.11
N TYR A 8 -7.01 0.02 1.02
CA TYR A 8 -7.63 0.65 -0.14
C TYR A 8 -7.07 0.06 -1.44
N VAL A 9 -7.93 -0.16 -2.44
CA VAL A 9 -7.50 -0.59 -3.79
C VAL A 9 -7.46 0.64 -4.69
N CYS A 10 -6.29 0.93 -5.23
CA CYS A 10 -6.05 2.00 -6.19
C CYS A 10 -5.94 1.40 -7.59
N SER A 11 -6.76 1.90 -8.52
CA SER A 11 -6.68 1.52 -9.94
C SER A 11 -5.97 2.63 -10.73
N TYR A 12 -4.86 2.32 -11.39
CA TYR A 12 -4.11 3.26 -12.23
C TYR A 12 -3.54 2.55 -13.46
N ARG A 13 -3.82 3.07 -14.67
CA ARG A 13 -3.42 2.48 -15.96
C ARG A 13 -3.74 0.98 -16.09
N GLU A 14 -4.98 0.61 -15.76
CA GLU A 14 -5.49 -0.77 -15.78
C GLU A 14 -4.84 -1.71 -14.74
N GLU A 15 -3.86 -1.25 -13.97
CA GLU A 15 -3.29 -1.97 -12.84
C GLU A 15 -4.08 -1.68 -11.56
N ASN A 16 -4.30 -2.72 -10.75
CA ASN A 16 -4.95 -2.60 -9.45
C ASN A 16 -3.91 -2.89 -8.35
N LEU A 17 -3.69 -1.91 -7.47
CA LEU A 17 -2.74 -2.01 -6.37
C LEU A 17 -3.47 -1.87 -5.04
N LEU A 18 -3.19 -2.80 -4.14
CA LEU A 18 -3.63 -2.77 -2.75
C LEU A 18 -2.67 -1.92 -1.91
N ILE A 19 -3.22 -0.89 -1.28
CA ILE A 19 -2.58 -0.03 -0.30
C ILE A 19 -3.04 -0.49 1.09
N SER A 20 -2.08 -0.90 1.92
CA SER A 20 -2.34 -1.40 3.28
C SER A 20 -1.53 -0.63 4.31
N PHE A 21 -2.01 -0.55 5.55
CA PHE A 21 -1.44 0.32 6.58
C PHE A 21 -1.03 -0.46 7.82
N SER A 22 0.10 -0.10 8.43
CA SER A 22 0.53 -0.58 9.74
C SER A 22 0.85 0.60 10.64
N VAL A 23 -0.06 0.92 11.56
CA VAL A 23 0.12 1.96 12.58
C VAL A 23 0.44 1.31 13.93
N ARG A 24 1.65 1.52 14.46
CA ARG A 24 2.10 1.02 15.76
C ARG A 24 2.80 2.13 16.54
N GLY A 25 2.06 2.80 17.41
CA GLY A 25 2.57 3.98 18.13
C GLY A 25 2.94 5.08 17.15
N ASN A 26 4.14 5.63 17.26
CA ASN A 26 4.67 6.67 16.36
C ASN A 26 5.20 6.11 15.03
N TYR A 27 5.12 4.80 14.83
CA TYR A 27 5.64 4.15 13.64
C TYR A 27 4.49 3.82 12.69
N GLN A 28 4.53 4.42 11.51
CA GLN A 28 3.53 4.20 10.47
C GLN A 28 4.20 3.70 9.19
N ARG A 29 3.59 2.68 8.59
CA ARG A 29 4.00 2.11 7.31
C ARG A 29 2.82 2.00 6.38
N ILE A 30 3.08 2.27 5.11
CA ILE A 30 2.17 1.99 4.01
C ILE A 30 2.84 0.91 3.16
N PHE A 31 2.09 -0.12 2.82
CA PHE A 31 2.50 -1.18 1.92
C PHE A 31 1.75 -1.04 0.61
N VAL A 32 2.48 -1.05 -0.51
CA VAL A 32 1.93 -1.17 -1.85
C VAL A 32 2.14 -2.61 -2.30
N SER A 33 1.07 -3.27 -2.71
CA SER A 33 1.02 -4.69 -3.07
C SER A 33 0.08 -4.90 -4.27
N PRO A 34 0.20 -5.98 -5.03
CA PRO A 34 -0.81 -6.31 -6.05
C PRO A 34 -2.17 -6.55 -5.38
N ASP A 35 -3.27 -6.16 -6.03
CA ASP A 35 -4.62 -6.42 -5.54
C ASP A 35 -4.93 -7.92 -5.47
N GLN A 36 -4.44 -8.67 -6.45
CA GLN A 36 -4.53 -10.12 -6.52
C GLN A 36 -3.20 -10.74 -6.11
N GLN A 37 -3.22 -11.40 -4.95
CA GLN A 37 -2.08 -12.19 -4.51
C GLN A 37 -2.09 -13.55 -5.21
N PRO A 38 -0.93 -14.13 -5.53
CA PRO A 38 -0.89 -15.49 -6.08
C PRO A 38 -1.54 -16.49 -5.11
N ASP A 39 -2.28 -17.46 -5.64
CA ASP A 39 -3.04 -18.50 -4.90
C ASP A 39 -2.21 -19.34 -3.90
N ARG A 40 -0.88 -19.23 -3.96
CA ARG A 40 0.05 -19.89 -3.04
C ARG A 40 0.84 -18.88 -2.20
N PRO A 41 0.22 -18.16 -1.26
CA PRO A 41 0.96 -17.69 -0.11
C PRO A 41 1.12 -18.89 0.84
N THR A 42 2.36 -19.24 1.23
CA THR A 42 2.54 -19.82 2.57
C THR A 42 1.85 -18.88 3.55
N ASP A 43 0.89 -19.38 4.31
CA ASP A 43 -0.07 -18.62 5.11
C ASP A 43 0.49 -17.27 5.60
N SER A 44 -0.13 -16.17 5.18
CA SER A 44 0.12 -14.77 5.62
C SER A 44 1.22 -13.96 4.91
N GLN A 45 1.79 -14.42 3.78
CA GLN A 45 2.77 -13.60 3.04
C GLN A 45 2.09 -12.64 2.05
N LEU A 46 2.07 -11.35 2.41
CA LEU A 46 1.74 -10.27 1.47
C LEU A 46 2.94 -10.06 0.53
N VAL A 47 2.75 -10.19 -0.79
CA VAL A 47 3.76 -9.72 -1.76
C VAL A 47 3.76 -8.21 -1.72
N VAL A 48 4.87 -7.60 -1.32
CA VAL A 48 5.02 -6.15 -1.20
C VAL A 48 5.92 -5.64 -2.30
N TYR A 49 5.40 -4.72 -3.11
CA TYR A 49 6.14 -4.02 -4.13
C TYR A 49 6.91 -2.83 -3.56
N ASP A 50 6.30 -2.09 -2.62
CA ASP A 50 6.96 -0.97 -1.96
C ASP A 50 6.49 -0.77 -0.51
N VAL A 51 7.35 -0.19 0.33
CA VAL A 51 7.08 0.19 1.71
C VAL A 51 7.46 1.64 1.96
N ILE A 52 6.47 2.43 2.33
CA ILE A 52 6.66 3.84 2.69
C ILE A 52 6.65 3.96 4.20
N PHE A 53 7.69 4.57 4.77
CA PHE A 53 7.76 4.92 6.18
C PHE A 53 7.40 6.39 6.35
N GLY A 54 6.58 6.69 7.36
CA GLY A 54 6.19 8.08 7.59
C GLY A 54 5.50 8.29 8.93
N SER A 55 5.02 9.51 9.10
CA SER A 55 4.20 9.94 10.22
C SER A 55 3.09 10.83 9.66
N TRP A 56 1.93 10.25 9.46
CA TRP A 56 0.73 10.92 8.97
C TRP A 56 -0.22 11.19 10.15
N PRO A 57 -0.72 12.43 10.29
CA PRO A 57 -1.71 12.78 11.31
C PRO A 57 -3.06 12.11 11.11
N THR A 58 -3.44 11.82 9.87
CA THR A 58 -4.74 11.25 9.51
C THR A 58 -4.60 10.11 8.50
N TYR A 59 -5.65 9.29 8.42
CA TYR A 59 -5.80 8.25 7.43
C TYR A 59 -5.75 8.81 5.99
N GLU A 60 -6.41 9.94 5.73
CA GLU A 60 -6.49 10.53 4.38
C GLU A 60 -5.13 11.00 3.88
N GLU A 61 -4.30 11.59 4.76
CA GLU A 61 -2.94 12.01 4.41
C GLU A 61 -2.04 10.81 4.11
N ALA A 62 -2.15 9.75 4.90
CA ALA A 62 -1.46 8.48 4.64
C ALA A 62 -1.94 7.88 3.31
N LEU A 63 -3.25 7.82 3.08
CA LEU A 63 -3.84 7.26 1.87
C LEU A 63 -3.37 7.99 0.62
N HIS A 64 -3.41 9.33 0.61
CA HIS A 64 -2.90 10.12 -0.52
C HIS A 64 -1.41 9.87 -0.78
N SER A 65 -0.61 9.69 0.27
CA SER A 65 0.81 9.36 0.12
C SER A 65 0.99 7.95 -0.48
N GLY A 66 0.19 6.99 -0.04
CA GLY A 66 0.15 5.64 -0.59
C GLY A 66 -0.25 5.61 -2.06
N ILE A 67 -1.29 6.35 -2.45
CA ILE A 67 -1.77 6.43 -3.85
C ILE A 67 -0.66 6.97 -4.74
N LYS A 68 -0.03 8.09 -4.36
CA LYS A 68 1.06 8.69 -5.15
C LYS A 68 2.24 7.74 -5.36
N ALA A 69 2.59 6.96 -4.33
CA ALA A 69 3.65 5.98 -4.45
C ALA A 69 3.25 4.79 -5.33
N ALA A 70 2.00 4.32 -5.21
CA ALA A 70 1.47 3.26 -6.07
C ALA A 70 1.45 3.69 -7.54
N GLU A 71 0.95 4.88 -7.84
CA GLU A 71 0.97 5.47 -9.20
C GLU A 71 2.41 5.60 -9.72
N LYS A 72 3.33 6.14 -8.90
CA LYS A 72 4.74 6.26 -9.26
C LYS A 72 5.38 4.89 -9.52
N PHE A 73 5.05 3.87 -8.74
CA PHE A 73 5.56 2.52 -8.94
C PHE A 73 5.14 1.97 -10.30
N VAL A 74 3.87 2.13 -10.68
CA VAL A 74 3.36 1.76 -12.02
C VAL A 74 4.08 2.55 -13.11
N ASP A 75 4.23 3.87 -12.95
CA ASP A 75 4.94 4.72 -13.90
C ASP A 75 6.40 4.29 -14.11
N ASP A 76 7.11 3.93 -13.04
CA ASP A 76 8.53 3.58 -13.10
C ASP A 76 8.78 2.17 -13.68
N HIS A 77 7.84 1.23 -13.52
CA HIS A 77 8.08 -0.20 -13.78
C HIS A 77 7.17 -0.82 -14.86
N TRP A 78 5.98 -0.27 -15.12
CA TRP A 78 4.99 -0.80 -16.08
C TRP A 78 4.81 0.07 -17.32
N ALA A 79 5.46 1.23 -17.40
CA ALA A 79 5.40 2.06 -18.59
C ALA A 79 6.16 1.40 -19.77
N THR A 80 5.43 0.62 -20.57
CA THR A 80 5.74 0.27 -21.97
C THR A 80 4.51 0.41 -22.84
#